data_AF-A0A7Y2U281-F1
#
_entry.id   AF-A0A7Y2U281-F1
#
_cell.length_a   1.000
_cell.length_b   1.000
_cell.length_c   1.000
_cell.angle_alpha   90.00
_cell.angle_beta   90.00
_cell.angle_gamma   90.00
#
_symmetry.space_group_name_H-M   'P 1'
#
loop_
_entity.id
_entity.type
_entity.pdbx_description
1 polymer ?
#
loop_
_entity_poly.entity_id
_entity_poly.type
_entity_poly.pdbx_seq_one_letter_code
_entity_poly.pdbx_strand_id
1 'polypeptide(L)'
;MLEAPQTRSLAGKGAATALVRRVMRRIGNPDIVVRLWDGSEFPITERAPVAMLEFCDRKALWRLLTSPSVGFGECYAEGLLEVHGDFLAFANEITRKLKRHQAASYRWPRLKSSLHALRQNTPLRATRNARHHYDLDNDFYRLWLDERMVYTCAYYRSETDDLATAQVAKLDHVCRKLDLQPGMTVVEAGCGWGALALHMAERYGARVHAYNVSRAQIEWARMQAAERGLTDRVRFVLDDYRNIEIPCDRFVSVGMLEHVGRANYPVLGDVVRRVLTPEGLALVHSIG
;
A
#
# COMPACT_ATOMS: atom_id res chain seq x y z
N MET A 1 -37.80 -46.44 -23.34
CA MET A 1 -36.62 -45.93 -24.04
C MET A 1 -35.85 -45.08 -23.03
N LEU A 2 -34.84 -45.67 -22.39
CA LEU A 2 -34.01 -45.02 -21.37
C LEU A 2 -32.86 -44.30 -22.08
N GLU A 3 -32.79 -42.98 -21.94
CA GLU A 3 -31.67 -42.18 -22.45
C GLU A 3 -30.39 -42.47 -21.64
N ALA A 4 -29.30 -42.68 -22.38
CA ALA A 4 -27.98 -42.93 -21.83
C ALA A 4 -27.43 -41.67 -21.11
N PRO A 5 -26.73 -41.81 -19.97
CA PRO A 5 -26.09 -40.68 -19.33
C PRO A 5 -24.87 -40.22 -20.15
N GLN A 6 -24.86 -38.92 -20.46
CA GLN A 6 -23.77 -38.24 -21.14
C GLN A 6 -22.45 -38.43 -20.39
N THR A 7 -21.53 -39.19 -21.00
CA THR A 7 -20.13 -39.32 -20.62
C THR A 7 -19.34 -38.04 -20.94
N ARG A 8 -19.63 -36.94 -20.24
CA ARG A 8 -18.74 -35.77 -20.21
C ARG A 8 -17.63 -35.97 -19.17
N SER A 9 -16.56 -36.61 -19.62
CA SER A 9 -15.16 -36.58 -19.18
C SER A 9 -14.86 -36.47 -17.67
N LEU A 10 -14.74 -37.63 -17.01
CA LEU A 10 -14.00 -37.80 -15.75
C LEU A 10 -12.49 -37.47 -15.88
N ALA A 11 -11.94 -37.56 -17.11
CA ALA A 11 -10.52 -37.31 -17.40
C ALA A 11 -10.10 -35.83 -17.21
N GLY A 12 -11.02 -34.88 -17.43
CA GLY A 12 -10.76 -33.45 -17.22
C GLY A 12 -10.64 -33.05 -15.74
N LYS A 13 -11.37 -33.73 -14.85
CA LYS A 13 -11.42 -33.43 -13.40
C LYS A 13 -10.07 -33.69 -12.72
N GLY A 14 -9.43 -34.82 -13.06
CA GLY A 14 -8.12 -35.19 -12.54
C GLY A 14 -7.00 -34.25 -13.02
N ALA A 15 -7.06 -33.81 -14.28
CA ALA A 15 -6.04 -32.93 -14.86
C ALA A 15 -6.05 -31.53 -14.22
N ALA A 16 -7.22 -30.91 -14.03
CA ALA A 16 -7.35 -29.61 -13.38
C ALA A 16 -6.89 -29.65 -11.92
N THR A 17 -7.34 -30.66 -11.17
CA THR A 17 -6.90 -30.91 -9.79
C THR A 17 -5.39 -31.09 -9.70
N ALA A 18 -4.79 -31.91 -10.57
CA ALA A 18 -3.35 -32.12 -10.60
C ALA A 18 -2.57 -30.84 -10.93
N LEU A 19 -3.09 -30.01 -11.85
CA LEU A 19 -2.50 -28.74 -12.23
C LEU A 19 -2.54 -27.73 -11.07
N VAL A 20 -3.69 -27.59 -10.40
CA VAL A 20 -3.82 -26.74 -9.21
C VAL A 20 -2.88 -27.20 -8.11
N ARG A 21 -2.83 -28.51 -7.80
CA ARG A 21 -1.88 -29.05 -6.81
C ARG A 21 -0.43 -28.75 -7.17
N ARG A 22 -0.06 -28.77 -8.45
CA ARG A 22 1.28 -28.39 -8.91
C ARG A 22 1.56 -26.90 -8.69
N VAL A 23 0.58 -26.01 -8.93
CA VAL A 23 0.70 -24.57 -8.63
C VAL A 23 0.85 -24.35 -7.12
N MET A 24 -0.01 -24.97 -6.31
CA MET A 24 0.03 -24.85 -4.85
C MET A 24 1.34 -25.36 -4.25
N ARG A 25 1.96 -26.39 -4.84
CA ARG A 25 3.30 -26.84 -4.46
C ARG A 25 4.36 -25.76 -4.62
N ARG A 26 4.28 -24.94 -5.69
CA ARG A 26 5.21 -23.81 -5.90
C ARG A 26 5.00 -22.67 -4.91
N ILE A 27 3.81 -22.58 -4.32
CA ILE A 27 3.46 -21.63 -3.24
C ILE A 27 3.87 -22.22 -1.87
N GLY A 28 4.29 -23.48 -1.80
CA GLY A 28 4.70 -24.14 -0.56
C GLY A 28 3.61 -24.94 0.15
N ASN A 29 2.55 -25.33 -0.57
CA ASN A 29 1.38 -26.05 -0.05
C ASN A 29 0.71 -25.29 1.11
N PRO A 30 -0.03 -24.21 0.81
CA PRO A 30 -0.81 -23.47 1.80
C PRO A 30 -1.87 -24.35 2.45
N ASP A 31 -2.14 -24.10 3.72
CA ASP A 31 -3.13 -24.83 4.52
C ASP A 31 -4.55 -24.30 4.18
N ILE A 32 -5.02 -24.59 2.96
CA ILE A 32 -6.32 -24.16 2.40
C ILE A 32 -7.04 -25.33 1.73
N VAL A 33 -8.35 -25.14 1.49
CA VAL A 33 -9.14 -25.98 0.58
C VAL A 33 -9.27 -25.28 -0.77
N VAL A 34 -9.28 -26.05 -1.86
CA VAL A 34 -9.64 -25.54 -3.18
C VAL A 34 -10.92 -26.20 -3.67
N ARG A 35 -11.85 -25.37 -4.17
CA ARG A 35 -13.02 -25.80 -4.92
C ARG A 35 -12.87 -25.40 -6.38
N LEU A 36 -13.19 -26.30 -7.31
CA LEU A 36 -13.19 -26.02 -8.75
C LEU A 36 -14.61 -25.76 -9.26
N TRP A 37 -14.70 -25.18 -10.46
CA TRP A 37 -15.94 -24.81 -11.16
C TRP A 37 -16.87 -25.99 -11.44
N ASP A 38 -16.41 -27.23 -11.28
CA ASP A 38 -17.20 -28.45 -11.41
C ASP A 38 -17.72 -29.00 -10.07
N GLY A 39 -17.53 -28.24 -8.98
CA GLY A 39 -17.90 -28.60 -7.62
C GLY A 39 -16.91 -29.53 -6.92
N SER A 40 -15.83 -29.97 -7.58
CA SER A 40 -14.82 -30.79 -6.91
C SER A 40 -14.07 -29.96 -5.88
N GLU A 41 -13.94 -30.53 -4.69
CA GLU A 41 -13.31 -29.88 -3.55
C GLU A 41 -12.21 -30.78 -3.00
N PHE A 42 -11.05 -30.19 -2.71
CA PHE A 42 -9.95 -30.95 -2.14
C PHE A 42 -9.04 -30.07 -1.29
N PRO A 43 -8.56 -30.61 -0.15
CA PRO A 43 -7.57 -29.91 0.66
C PRO A 43 -6.18 -29.99 0.02
N ILE A 44 -5.40 -28.93 0.20
CA ILE A 44 -4.00 -28.88 -0.26
C ILE A 44 -3.07 -29.61 0.71
N THR A 45 -3.37 -29.59 2.01
CA THR A 45 -2.66 -30.32 3.07
C THR A 45 -3.64 -31.05 3.99
N GLU A 46 -3.16 -31.92 4.86
CA GLU A 46 -3.99 -32.62 5.86
C GLU A 46 -4.31 -31.75 7.09
N ARG A 47 -3.83 -30.51 7.14
CA ARG A 47 -4.04 -29.59 8.25
C ARG A 47 -5.39 -28.90 8.11
N ALA A 48 -5.92 -28.40 9.24
CA ALA A 48 -7.12 -27.58 9.24
C ALA A 48 -6.94 -26.36 8.31
N PRO A 49 -7.84 -26.15 7.34
CA PRO A 49 -7.71 -25.06 6.39
C PRO A 49 -8.07 -23.72 7.01
N VAL A 50 -7.32 -22.67 6.67
CA VAL A 50 -7.63 -21.30 7.13
C VAL A 50 -8.71 -20.61 6.31
N ALA A 51 -8.91 -21.06 5.07
CA ALA A 51 -9.89 -20.54 4.11
C ALA A 51 -10.09 -21.53 2.95
N MET A 52 -11.11 -21.27 2.12
CA MET A 52 -11.32 -21.95 0.84
C MET A 52 -11.11 -20.98 -0.32
N LEU A 53 -10.33 -21.40 -1.32
CA LEU A 53 -10.21 -20.72 -2.61
C LEU A 53 -11.09 -21.44 -3.64
N GLU A 54 -12.08 -20.74 -4.18
CA GLU A 54 -12.97 -21.26 -5.21
C GLU A 54 -12.57 -20.72 -6.59
N PHE A 55 -12.47 -21.62 -7.56
CA PHE A 55 -12.32 -21.30 -8.98
C PHE A 55 -13.68 -21.37 -9.65
N CYS A 56 -14.36 -20.24 -9.78
CA CYS A 56 -15.70 -20.17 -10.39
C CYS A 56 -15.67 -20.48 -11.90
N ASP A 57 -14.55 -20.22 -12.58
CA ASP A 57 -14.35 -20.52 -14.01
C ASP A 57 -12.93 -21.05 -14.29
N ARG A 58 -12.82 -22.00 -15.24
CA ARG A 58 -11.55 -22.54 -15.75
C ARG A 58 -10.59 -21.48 -16.30
N LYS A 59 -11.10 -20.34 -16.75
CA LYS A 59 -10.31 -19.19 -17.22
C LYS A 59 -9.37 -18.67 -16.14
N ALA A 60 -9.78 -18.73 -14.86
CA ALA A 60 -8.95 -18.30 -13.75
C ALA A 60 -7.64 -19.10 -13.68
N LEU A 61 -7.70 -20.41 -13.90
CA LEU A 61 -6.51 -21.26 -13.87
C LEU A 61 -5.50 -20.89 -14.96
N TRP A 62 -5.98 -20.60 -16.17
CA TRP A 62 -5.14 -20.12 -17.26
C TRP A 62 -4.52 -18.76 -16.96
N ARG A 63 -5.31 -17.80 -16.46
CA ARG A 63 -4.83 -16.45 -16.12
C ARG A 63 -3.78 -16.45 -15.00
N LEU A 64 -3.97 -17.28 -13.97
CA LEU A 64 -2.98 -17.42 -12.90
C LEU A 64 -1.64 -17.98 -13.43
N LEU A 65 -1.66 -18.80 -14.47
CA LEU A 65 -0.45 -19.35 -15.08
C LEU A 65 0.25 -18.37 -16.02
N THR A 66 -0.51 -17.60 -16.81
CA THR A 66 0.05 -16.65 -17.78
C THR A 66 0.45 -15.31 -17.15
N SER A 67 -0.25 -14.90 -16.08
CA SER A 67 -0.06 -13.61 -15.42
C SER A 67 0.10 -13.75 -13.91
N PRO A 68 1.10 -14.50 -13.41
CA PRO A 68 1.21 -14.86 -11.99
C PRO A 68 1.37 -13.67 -11.03
N SER A 69 1.82 -12.50 -11.50
CA SER A 69 2.01 -11.31 -10.68
C SER A 69 0.73 -10.50 -10.42
N VAL A 70 -0.30 -10.63 -11.26
CA VAL A 70 -1.53 -9.82 -11.20
C VAL A 70 -2.81 -10.64 -11.32
N GLY A 71 -2.73 -11.83 -11.90
CA GLY A 71 -3.88 -12.63 -12.31
C GLY A 71 -4.79 -13.05 -11.17
N PHE A 72 -4.28 -13.18 -9.93
CA PHE A 72 -5.13 -13.44 -8.78
C PHE A 72 -6.07 -12.26 -8.52
N GLY A 73 -5.52 -11.04 -8.45
CA GLY A 73 -6.32 -9.83 -8.21
C GLY A 73 -7.33 -9.57 -9.31
N GLU A 74 -6.94 -9.74 -10.57
CA GLU A 74 -7.84 -9.60 -11.72
C GLU A 74 -8.97 -10.65 -11.68
N CYS A 75 -8.63 -11.92 -11.45
CA CYS A 75 -9.65 -12.98 -11.42
C CYS A 75 -10.60 -12.83 -10.22
N TYR A 76 -10.10 -12.37 -9.06
CA TYR A 76 -10.93 -12.09 -7.90
C TYR A 76 -11.88 -10.91 -8.16
N ALA A 77 -11.38 -9.82 -8.73
CA ALA A 77 -12.19 -8.65 -9.08
C ALA A 77 -13.25 -8.95 -10.16
N GLU A 78 -12.96 -9.86 -11.09
CA GLU A 78 -13.90 -10.32 -12.12
C GLU A 78 -14.87 -11.42 -11.63
N GLY A 79 -14.78 -11.88 -10.37
CA GLY A 79 -15.63 -12.95 -9.84
C GLY A 79 -15.30 -14.36 -10.38
N LEU A 80 -14.12 -14.54 -10.94
CA LEU A 80 -13.64 -15.84 -11.44
C LEU A 80 -12.90 -16.64 -10.35
N LEU A 81 -12.46 -15.96 -9.30
CA LEU A 81 -11.99 -16.54 -8.07
C LEU A 81 -12.78 -15.95 -6.91
N GLU A 82 -13.11 -16.79 -5.94
CA GLU A 82 -13.67 -16.36 -4.67
C GLU A 82 -12.86 -16.93 -3.51
N VAL A 83 -12.80 -16.19 -2.41
CA VAL A 83 -12.20 -16.64 -1.16
C VAL A 83 -13.28 -16.66 -0.10
N HIS A 84 -13.51 -17.84 0.46
CA HIS A 84 -14.51 -18.05 1.51
C HIS A 84 -13.82 -18.24 2.86
N GLY A 85 -14.35 -17.56 3.87
CA GLY A 85 -13.75 -17.47 5.21
C GLY A 85 -12.96 -16.17 5.39
N ASP A 86 -11.94 -16.21 6.24
CA ASP A 86 -11.10 -15.04 6.53
C ASP A 86 -10.10 -14.79 5.39
N PHE A 87 -10.37 -13.75 4.59
CA PHE A 87 -9.51 -13.32 3.49
C PHE A 87 -8.10 -12.92 3.96
N LEU A 88 -7.98 -12.30 5.14
CA LEU A 88 -6.69 -11.88 5.68
C LEU A 88 -5.88 -13.11 6.12
N ALA A 89 -6.52 -14.08 6.77
CA ALA A 89 -5.89 -15.36 7.09
C ALA A 89 -5.41 -16.08 5.81
N PHE A 90 -6.24 -16.12 4.77
CA PHE A 90 -5.87 -16.64 3.45
C PHE A 90 -4.63 -15.93 2.87
N ALA A 91 -4.65 -14.60 2.78
CA ALA A 91 -3.56 -13.81 2.19
C ALA A 91 -2.25 -13.96 2.98
N ASN A 92 -2.32 -13.98 4.31
CA ASN A 92 -1.18 -14.21 5.20
C ASN A 92 -0.61 -15.61 5.00
N GLU A 93 -1.47 -16.62 4.86
CA GLU A 93 -1.05 -18.00 4.64
C GLU A 93 -0.29 -18.18 3.33
N ILE A 94 -0.85 -17.67 2.23
CA ILE A 94 -0.22 -17.69 0.91
C ILE A 94 1.13 -16.98 0.96
N THR A 95 1.19 -15.78 1.55
CA THR A 95 2.41 -14.97 1.65
C THR A 95 3.49 -15.68 2.48
N ARG A 96 3.11 -16.25 3.63
CA ARG A 96 4.00 -16.99 4.53
C ARG A 96 4.63 -18.20 3.84
N LYS A 97 3.81 -19.02 3.17
CA LYS A 97 4.28 -20.24 2.48
C LYS A 97 5.15 -19.90 1.29
N LEU A 98 4.76 -18.89 0.50
CA LEU A 98 5.54 -18.43 -0.65
C LEU A 98 6.93 -17.93 -0.23
N LYS A 99 7.03 -17.09 0.82
CA LYS A 99 8.31 -16.61 1.37
C LYS A 99 9.20 -17.77 1.84
N ARG A 100 8.65 -18.73 2.60
CA ARG A 100 9.39 -19.90 3.08
C ARG A 100 9.86 -20.81 1.95
N HIS A 101 9.01 -21.07 0.96
CA HIS A 101 9.34 -21.92 -0.17
C HIS A 101 10.42 -21.28 -1.07
N GLN A 102 10.35 -19.97 -1.29
CA GLN A 102 11.40 -19.21 -2.00
C GLN A 102 12.73 -19.22 -1.24
N ALA A 103 12.71 -19.05 0.09
CA ALA A 103 13.92 -19.13 0.92
C ALA A 103 14.54 -20.54 0.90
N ALA A 104 13.74 -21.60 0.86
CA ALA A 104 14.23 -22.97 0.73
C ALA A 104 14.77 -23.28 -0.68
N SER A 105 14.28 -22.57 -1.70
CA SER A 105 14.69 -22.72 -3.11
C SER A 105 15.93 -21.88 -3.49
N TYR A 106 16.62 -21.28 -2.51
CA TYR A 106 17.73 -20.33 -2.67
C TYR A 106 19.02 -20.89 -3.33
N ARG A 107 19.00 -22.13 -3.85
CA ARG A 107 20.13 -22.74 -4.59
C ARG A 107 20.09 -22.53 -6.11
N TRP A 108 19.23 -21.65 -6.65
CA TRP A 108 19.22 -21.34 -8.09
C TRP A 108 19.46 -19.84 -8.38
N PRO A 109 20.29 -19.47 -9.39
CA PRO A 109 20.67 -18.08 -9.62
C PRO A 109 19.46 -17.19 -9.94
N ARG A 110 19.47 -15.98 -9.37
CA ARG A 110 18.44 -14.93 -9.55
C ARG A 110 18.42 -14.40 -10.98
N LEU A 111 17.88 -15.15 -11.93
CA LEU A 111 17.49 -14.61 -13.22
C LEU A 111 16.02 -14.18 -13.16
N LYS A 112 15.76 -12.99 -12.57
CA LYS A 112 14.54 -12.18 -12.77
C LYS A 112 14.60 -10.91 -11.91
N SER A 113 15.27 -9.89 -12.42
CA SER A 113 15.25 -8.53 -11.86
C SER A 113 15.58 -7.49 -12.94
N SER A 114 14.95 -7.59 -14.12
CA SER A 114 15.23 -6.66 -15.22
C SER A 114 13.97 -5.99 -15.78
N LEU A 115 12.81 -6.63 -15.69
CA LEU A 115 11.58 -6.09 -16.30
C LEU A 115 10.82 -5.09 -15.42
N HIS A 116 11.01 -5.11 -14.09
CA HIS A 116 10.48 -4.07 -13.20
C HIS A 116 11.36 -2.82 -13.14
N ALA A 117 12.67 -2.96 -13.38
CA ALA A 117 13.62 -1.84 -13.41
C ALA A 117 13.40 -0.90 -14.62
N LEU A 118 12.77 -1.39 -15.70
CA LEU A 118 12.40 -0.59 -16.86
C LEU A 118 11.09 0.21 -16.69
N ARG A 119 10.36 0.05 -15.58
CA ARG A 119 9.24 0.94 -15.23
C ARG A 119 9.75 2.15 -14.46
N GLN A 120 10.60 2.94 -15.12
CA GLN A 120 11.13 4.16 -14.53
C GLN A 120 10.01 5.20 -14.32
N ASN A 121 9.89 5.71 -13.11
CA ASN A 121 9.06 6.87 -12.77
C ASN A 121 9.74 8.13 -13.31
N THR A 122 9.39 8.52 -14.53
CA THR A 122 9.70 9.87 -15.02
C THR A 122 8.90 10.91 -14.22
N PRO A 123 9.36 12.17 -14.08
CA PRO A 123 8.63 13.23 -13.39
C PRO A 123 7.15 13.30 -13.81
N LEU A 124 6.90 13.22 -15.12
CA LEU A 124 5.56 13.22 -15.71
C LEU A 124 4.71 11.99 -15.35
N ARG A 125 5.32 10.80 -15.20
CA ARG A 125 4.60 9.59 -14.76
C ARG A 125 4.32 9.55 -13.27
N ALA A 126 5.23 10.08 -12.44
CA ALA A 126 4.99 10.22 -11.01
C ALA A 126 3.79 11.16 -10.76
N THR A 127 3.76 12.31 -11.44
CA THR A 127 2.61 13.23 -11.40
C THR A 127 1.34 12.60 -11.98
N ARG A 128 1.43 11.83 -13.08
CA ARG A 128 0.26 11.17 -13.69
C ARG A 128 -0.31 10.04 -12.82
N ASN A 129 0.55 9.22 -12.19
CA ASN A 129 0.11 8.17 -11.28
C ASN A 129 -0.47 8.75 -9.99
N ALA A 130 0.12 9.83 -9.45
CA ALA A 130 -0.45 10.55 -8.31
C ALA A 130 -1.83 11.15 -8.67
N ARG A 131 -1.98 11.79 -9.84
CA ARG A 131 -3.27 12.31 -10.31
C ARG A 131 -4.31 11.21 -10.48
N HIS A 132 -3.97 10.08 -11.11
CA HIS A 132 -4.94 9.00 -11.36
C HIS A 132 -5.40 8.26 -10.10
N HIS A 133 -4.56 8.18 -9.05
CA HIS A 133 -4.90 7.48 -7.80
C HIS A 133 -5.50 8.38 -6.71
N TYR A 134 -5.35 9.71 -6.80
CA TYR A 134 -5.88 10.65 -5.80
C TYR A 134 -6.98 11.59 -6.32
N ASP A 135 -7.44 11.39 -7.56
CA ASP A 135 -8.68 12.01 -8.10
C ASP A 135 -9.95 11.20 -7.76
N LEU A 136 -9.84 10.15 -6.93
CA LEU A 136 -11.02 9.65 -6.22
C LEU A 136 -11.48 10.76 -5.27
N ASP A 137 -12.76 11.13 -5.35
CA ASP A 137 -13.32 12.23 -4.58
C ASP A 137 -13.03 12.06 -3.08
N ASN A 138 -12.80 13.15 -2.36
CA ASN A 138 -12.60 13.15 -0.92
C ASN A 138 -13.75 12.41 -0.20
N ASP A 139 -14.95 12.46 -0.77
CA ASP A 139 -16.13 11.72 -0.30
C ASP A 139 -15.91 10.21 -0.23
N PHE A 140 -15.19 9.62 -1.19
CA PHE A 140 -14.88 8.20 -1.16
C PHE A 140 -13.99 7.84 0.03
N TYR A 141 -12.95 8.64 0.27
CA TYR A 141 -12.00 8.40 1.36
C TYR A 141 -12.62 8.65 2.75
N ARG A 142 -13.55 9.62 2.85
CA ARG A 142 -14.29 9.92 4.08
C ARG A 142 -15.14 8.74 4.60
N LEU A 143 -15.49 7.79 3.75
CA LEU A 143 -16.28 6.62 4.14
C LEU A 143 -15.53 5.66 5.09
N TRP A 144 -14.19 5.67 5.06
CA TRP A 144 -13.39 4.65 5.76
C TRP A 144 -12.09 5.16 6.40
N LEU A 145 -11.67 6.40 6.14
CA LEU A 145 -10.60 7.06 6.88
C LEU A 145 -11.11 7.70 8.18
N ASP A 146 -10.18 8.06 9.06
CA ASP A 146 -10.47 8.90 10.22
C ASP A 146 -10.83 10.34 9.81
N GLU A 147 -11.35 11.12 10.77
CA GLU A 147 -11.77 12.50 10.54
C GLU A 147 -10.66 13.44 10.00
N ARG A 148 -9.38 13.11 10.23
CA ARG A 148 -8.24 13.89 9.72
C ARG A 148 -7.79 13.46 8.33
N MET A 149 -8.47 12.50 7.71
CA MET A 149 -8.18 11.99 6.36
C MET A 149 -6.74 11.47 6.24
N VAL A 150 -6.25 10.71 7.24
CA VAL A 150 -4.86 10.24 7.26
C VAL A 150 -4.74 8.88 6.55
N TYR A 151 -4.30 8.89 5.29
CA TYR A 151 -4.08 7.66 4.52
C TYR A 151 -2.64 7.15 4.62
N THR A 152 -2.16 6.94 5.84
CA THR A 152 -0.83 6.37 6.16
C THR A 152 -0.94 5.52 7.43
N CYS A 153 0.08 4.69 7.70
CA CYS A 153 0.10 3.81 8.87
C CYS A 153 -0.14 4.60 10.19
N ALA A 154 -1.07 4.10 11.02
CA ALA A 154 -1.33 4.63 12.35
C ALA A 154 -0.37 4.03 13.39
N TYR A 155 -0.34 4.58 14.61
CA TYR A 155 0.50 4.11 15.70
C TYR A 155 -0.35 3.80 16.93
N TYR A 156 -0.70 2.52 17.08
CA TYR A 156 -1.49 2.01 18.22
C TYR A 156 -0.58 1.89 19.44
N ARG A 157 -0.91 2.60 20.53
CA ARG A 157 -0.19 2.49 21.81
C ARG A 157 -0.82 1.43 22.71
N SER A 158 -2.10 1.18 22.51
CA SER A 158 -2.87 0.08 23.11
C SER A 158 -3.58 -0.71 22.02
N GLU A 159 -3.82 -2.00 22.26
CA GLU A 159 -4.66 -2.85 21.39
C GLU A 159 -6.12 -2.37 21.34
N THR A 160 -6.54 -1.55 22.32
CA THR A 160 -7.88 -0.98 22.42
C THR A 160 -8.02 0.40 21.78
N ASP A 161 -6.94 0.99 21.26
CA ASP A 161 -7.01 2.30 20.61
C ASP A 161 -7.85 2.20 19.33
N ASP A 162 -8.76 3.16 19.11
CA ASP A 162 -9.43 3.30 17.82
C ASP A 162 -8.49 3.93 16.77
N LEU A 163 -8.91 3.90 15.50
CA LEU A 163 -8.10 4.42 14.39
C LEU A 163 -7.78 5.90 14.57
N ALA A 164 -8.75 6.72 14.98
CA ALA A 164 -8.56 8.16 15.15
C ALA A 164 -7.50 8.46 16.22
N THR A 165 -7.56 7.76 17.36
CA THR A 165 -6.59 7.85 18.45
C THR A 165 -5.21 7.40 17.99
N ALA A 166 -5.12 6.27 17.29
CA ALA A 166 -3.86 5.75 16.76
C ALA A 166 -3.24 6.68 15.70
N GLN A 167 -4.06 7.35 14.89
CA GLN A 167 -3.56 8.35 13.92
C GLN A 167 -2.99 9.56 14.64
N VAL A 168 -3.69 10.12 15.64
CA VAL A 168 -3.17 11.24 16.44
C VAL A 168 -1.87 10.83 17.16
N ALA A 169 -1.82 9.62 17.72
CA ALA A 169 -0.61 9.09 18.35
C ALA A 169 0.56 8.97 17.37
N LYS A 170 0.30 8.63 16.09
CA LYS A 170 1.32 8.63 15.03
C LYS A 170 1.81 10.03 14.71
N LEU A 171 0.90 11.00 14.55
CA LEU A 171 1.26 12.40 14.27
C LEU A 171 2.16 12.95 15.38
N ASP A 172 1.78 12.71 16.64
CA ASP A 172 2.55 13.08 17.82
C ASP A 172 3.91 12.35 17.88
N HIS A 173 3.94 11.05 17.58
CA HIS A 173 5.19 10.28 17.56
C HIS A 173 6.20 10.80 16.54
N VAL A 174 5.74 11.23 15.36
CA VAL A 174 6.58 11.88 14.36
C VAL A 174 7.13 13.21 14.90
N CYS A 175 6.29 14.05 15.51
CA CYS A 175 6.69 15.34 16.07
C CYS A 175 7.75 15.20 17.17
N ARG A 176 7.58 14.21 18.07
CA ARG A 176 8.54 13.92 19.14
C ARG A 176 9.88 13.41 18.62
N LYS A 177 9.89 12.56 17.59
CA LYS A 177 11.14 12.10 16.95
C LYS A 177 11.89 13.22 16.23
N LEU A 178 11.15 14.20 15.73
CA LEU A 178 11.72 15.42 15.19
C LEU A 178 12.18 16.38 16.29
N ASP A 179 11.93 16.12 17.58
CA ASP A 179 12.21 17.08 18.66
C ASP A 179 11.74 18.50 18.30
N LEU A 180 10.45 18.60 17.94
CA LEU A 180 9.85 19.86 17.52
C LEU A 180 9.70 20.82 18.69
N GLN A 181 10.21 22.04 18.50
CA GLN A 181 10.08 23.14 19.44
C GLN A 181 9.25 24.27 18.83
N PRO A 182 8.54 25.08 19.64
CA PRO A 182 7.80 26.24 19.16
C PRO A 182 8.67 27.19 18.34
N GLY A 183 8.14 27.68 17.22
CA GLY A 183 8.82 28.61 16.33
C GLY A 183 9.73 27.98 15.27
N MET A 184 10.04 26.67 15.37
CA MET A 184 10.83 25.98 14.34
C MET A 184 10.12 25.98 12.98
N THR A 185 10.91 26.09 11.92
CA THR A 185 10.46 25.95 10.54
C THR A 185 10.54 24.50 10.10
N VAL A 186 9.42 23.95 9.63
CA VAL A 186 9.31 22.55 9.18
C VAL A 186 8.94 22.51 7.71
N VAL A 187 9.63 21.66 6.96
CA VAL A 187 9.23 21.29 5.61
C VAL A 187 8.63 19.88 5.65
N GLU A 188 7.37 19.77 5.21
CA GLU A 188 6.72 18.49 4.98
C GLU A 188 6.62 18.22 3.48
N ALA A 189 7.21 17.11 3.03
CA ALA A 189 7.16 16.69 1.63
C ALA A 189 6.16 15.53 1.47
N GLY A 190 5.09 15.77 0.71
CA GLY A 190 3.98 14.82 0.55
C GLY A 190 2.95 14.91 1.67
N CYS A 191 2.36 16.09 1.89
CA CYS A 191 1.54 16.36 3.07
C CYS A 191 0.12 15.74 3.07
N GLY A 192 -0.30 15.07 1.99
CA GLY A 192 -1.67 14.58 1.84
C GLY A 192 -2.70 15.69 2.07
N TRP A 193 -3.73 15.40 2.88
CA TRP A 193 -4.77 16.34 3.33
C TRP A 193 -4.33 17.29 4.47
N GLY A 194 -3.04 17.30 4.83
CA GLY A 194 -2.44 18.29 5.73
C GLY A 194 -2.51 17.97 7.21
N ALA A 195 -2.95 16.77 7.61
CA ALA A 195 -3.12 16.40 9.01
C ALA A 195 -1.87 16.59 9.87
N LEU A 196 -0.68 16.22 9.36
CA LEU A 196 0.57 16.37 10.09
C LEU A 196 0.99 17.84 10.18
N ALA A 197 0.97 18.59 9.08
CA ALA A 197 1.23 20.03 9.09
C ALA A 197 0.37 20.80 10.10
N LEU A 198 -0.95 20.54 10.10
CA LEU A 198 -1.87 21.18 11.04
C LEU A 198 -1.56 20.76 12.49
N HIS A 199 -1.28 19.48 12.73
CA HIS A 199 -0.92 18.99 14.06
C HIS A 199 0.37 19.63 14.59
N MET A 200 1.41 19.76 13.76
CA MET A 200 2.68 20.42 14.12
C MET A 200 2.47 21.89 14.48
N ALA A 201 1.66 22.63 13.70
CA ALA A 201 1.39 24.04 13.98
C ALA A 201 0.52 24.24 15.24
N GLU A 202 -0.49 23.41 15.42
CA GLU A 202 -1.47 23.50 16.52
C GLU A 202 -0.87 23.05 17.86
N ARG A 203 -0.18 21.91 17.89
CA ARG A 203 0.31 21.29 19.14
C ARG A 203 1.72 21.70 19.51
N TYR A 204 2.58 21.91 18.52
CA TYR A 204 4.00 22.17 18.72
C TYR A 204 4.39 23.62 18.40
N GLY A 205 3.46 24.44 17.89
CA GLY A 205 3.74 25.85 17.57
C GLY A 205 4.74 26.03 16.44
N ALA A 206 4.90 25.03 15.56
CA ALA A 206 5.81 25.07 14.43
C ALA A 206 5.25 25.91 13.27
N ARG A 207 6.15 26.40 12.41
CA ARG A 207 5.80 27.05 11.13
C ARG A 207 6.05 26.05 10.01
N VAL A 208 5.01 25.66 9.27
CA VAL A 208 5.10 24.51 8.36
C VAL A 208 4.92 24.94 6.90
N HIS A 209 5.85 24.50 6.05
CA HIS A 209 5.73 24.53 4.60
C HIS A 209 5.45 23.11 4.09
N ALA A 210 4.21 22.86 3.70
CA ALA A 210 3.71 21.53 3.39
C ALA A 210 3.45 21.40 1.88
N TYR A 211 4.19 20.52 1.22
CA TYR A 211 4.19 20.33 -0.24
C TYR A 211 3.39 19.09 -0.62
N ASN A 212 2.60 19.21 -1.69
CA ASN A 212 1.92 18.07 -2.31
C ASN A 212 1.61 18.38 -3.78
N VAL A 213 1.50 17.34 -4.61
CA VAL A 213 1.19 17.45 -6.04
C VAL A 213 -0.31 17.31 -6.35
N SER A 214 -1.12 16.90 -5.37
CA SER A 214 -2.57 16.79 -5.53
C SER A 214 -3.26 18.12 -5.20
N ARG A 215 -3.96 18.68 -6.20
CA ARG A 215 -4.74 19.91 -6.06
C ARG A 215 -5.87 19.75 -5.04
N ALA A 216 -6.67 18.68 -5.16
CA ALA A 216 -7.81 18.43 -4.28
C ALA A 216 -7.39 18.32 -2.80
N GLN A 217 -6.27 17.65 -2.53
CA GLN A 217 -5.74 17.51 -1.17
C GLN A 217 -5.21 18.85 -0.62
N ILE A 218 -4.53 19.66 -1.44
CA ILE A 218 -4.06 20.99 -1.05
C ILE A 218 -5.22 21.95 -0.77
N GLU A 219 -6.26 21.93 -1.60
CA GLU A 219 -7.47 22.74 -1.41
C GLU A 219 -8.19 22.36 -0.11
N TRP A 220 -8.35 21.06 0.16
CA TRP A 220 -8.87 20.56 1.43
C TRP A 220 -8.02 21.02 2.62
N ALA A 221 -6.70 20.85 2.54
CA ALA A 221 -5.79 21.20 3.62
C ALA A 221 -5.82 22.70 3.94
N ARG A 222 -5.92 23.56 2.91
CA ARG A 222 -6.08 25.02 3.08
C ARG A 222 -7.40 25.39 3.74
N MET A 223 -8.51 24.75 3.35
CA MET A 223 -9.81 24.92 4.00
C MET A 223 -9.72 24.57 5.49
N GLN A 224 -9.13 23.42 5.82
CA GLN A 224 -8.92 22.99 7.21
C GLN A 224 -8.02 23.96 8.00
N ALA A 225 -6.98 24.53 7.37
CA ALA A 225 -6.14 25.54 8.01
C ALA A 225 -6.91 26.83 8.33
N ALA A 226 -7.77 27.27 7.40
CA ALA A 226 -8.58 28.46 7.57
C ALA A 226 -9.62 28.29 8.68
N GLU A 227 -10.33 27.16 8.69
CA GLU A 227 -11.31 26.82 9.73
C GLU A 227 -10.70 26.81 11.14
N ARG A 228 -9.42 26.43 11.26
CA ARG A 228 -8.69 26.38 12.53
C ARG A 228 -7.89 27.64 12.86
N GLY A 229 -7.92 28.66 11.99
CA GLY A 229 -7.16 29.89 12.17
C GLY A 229 -5.64 29.70 12.15
N LEU A 230 -5.13 28.72 11.38
CA LEU A 230 -3.70 28.36 11.31
C LEU A 230 -3.00 28.85 10.03
N THR A 231 -3.64 29.73 9.25
CA THR A 231 -3.14 30.20 7.95
C THR A 231 -1.85 31.02 8.04
N ASP A 232 -1.54 31.58 9.22
CA ASP A 232 -0.30 32.29 9.53
C ASP A 232 0.86 31.35 9.89
N ARG A 233 0.56 30.10 10.24
CA ARG A 233 1.54 29.08 10.66
C ARG A 233 1.76 27.99 9.63
N VAL A 234 0.77 27.66 8.80
CA VAL A 234 0.87 26.58 7.81
C VAL A 234 0.65 27.11 6.41
N ARG A 235 1.65 26.90 5.55
CA ARG A 235 1.57 27.17 4.12
C ARG A 235 1.54 25.87 3.32
N PHE A 236 0.39 25.59 2.71
CA PHE A 236 0.23 24.48 1.77
C PHE A 236 0.61 24.90 0.34
N VAL A 237 1.57 24.18 -0.25
CA VAL A 237 2.15 24.47 -1.56
C VAL A 237 1.81 23.35 -2.54
N LEU A 238 1.12 23.70 -3.63
CA LEU A 238 0.85 22.78 -4.74
C LEU A 238 2.08 22.77 -5.66
N ASP A 239 3.06 21.95 -5.32
CA ASP A 239 4.30 21.79 -6.09
C ASP A 239 4.97 20.45 -5.77
N ASP A 240 5.94 20.08 -6.59
CA ASP A 240 6.76 18.90 -6.42
C ASP A 240 7.84 19.08 -5.35
N TYR A 241 8.12 18.04 -4.56
CA TYR A 241 9.12 18.10 -3.49
C TYR A 241 10.53 18.45 -4.00
N ARG A 242 10.82 18.18 -5.28
CA ARG A 242 12.12 18.49 -5.89
C ARG A 242 12.40 20.00 -5.94
N ASN A 243 11.34 20.80 -5.96
CA ASN A 243 11.39 22.26 -6.03
C ASN A 243 11.45 22.93 -4.65
N ILE A 244 11.57 22.15 -3.57
CA ILE A 244 11.71 22.69 -2.22
C ILE A 244 13.08 23.38 -2.08
N GLU A 245 13.06 24.66 -1.76
CA GLU A 245 14.25 25.50 -1.57
C GLU A 245 14.30 26.22 -0.22
N ILE A 246 13.21 26.19 0.55
CA ILE A 246 13.08 26.92 1.81
C ILE A 246 13.91 26.24 2.90
N PRO A 247 14.88 26.94 3.54
CA PRO A 247 15.61 26.40 4.68
C PRO A 247 14.69 26.01 5.84
N CYS A 248 15.02 24.93 6.54
CA CYS A 248 14.19 24.41 7.63
C CYS A 248 15.02 23.78 8.75
N ASP A 249 14.48 23.86 9.96
CA ASP A 249 15.03 23.20 11.14
C ASP A 249 14.71 21.71 11.11
N ARG A 250 13.55 21.35 10.52
CA ARG A 250 13.07 19.97 10.42
C ARG A 250 12.54 19.67 9.02
N PHE A 251 12.88 18.49 8.53
CA PHE A 251 12.30 17.93 7.31
C PHE A 251 11.53 16.66 7.62
N VAL A 252 10.35 16.49 7.05
CA VAL A 252 9.54 15.28 7.25
C VAL A 252 8.89 14.82 5.96
N SER A 253 8.87 13.50 5.76
CA SER A 253 8.19 12.84 4.64
C SER A 253 7.59 11.53 5.12
N VAL A 254 6.26 11.40 5.05
CA VAL A 254 5.52 10.21 5.48
C VAL A 254 4.75 9.61 4.30
N GLY A 255 5.09 8.38 3.91
CA GLY A 255 4.40 7.64 2.84
C GLY A 255 4.65 8.15 1.42
N MET A 256 5.64 9.03 1.22
CA MET A 256 5.96 9.59 -0.10
C MET A 256 7.05 8.79 -0.85
N LEU A 257 8.01 8.20 -0.13
CA LEU A 257 9.20 7.57 -0.71
C LEU A 257 8.85 6.39 -1.65
N GLU A 258 7.76 5.68 -1.35
CA GLU A 258 7.17 4.60 -2.13
C GLU A 258 6.84 5.05 -3.57
N HIS A 259 6.45 6.33 -3.72
CA HIS A 259 6.08 6.94 -4.99
C HIS A 259 7.27 7.60 -5.71
N VAL A 260 8.32 7.95 -4.98
CA VAL A 260 9.57 8.52 -5.53
C VAL A 260 10.27 7.53 -6.45
N GLY A 261 10.30 6.25 -6.04
CA GLY A 261 10.98 5.17 -6.74
C GLY A 261 12.50 5.18 -6.51
N ARG A 262 13.08 3.98 -6.40
CA ARG A 262 14.47 3.77 -5.93
C ARG A 262 15.55 4.58 -6.65
N ALA A 263 15.38 4.84 -7.95
CA ALA A 263 16.34 5.62 -8.73
C ALA A 263 16.41 7.10 -8.30
N ASN A 264 15.35 7.63 -7.69
CA ASN A 264 15.22 9.03 -7.30
C ASN A 264 15.48 9.25 -5.79
N TYR A 265 15.85 8.21 -5.04
CA TYR A 265 16.20 8.36 -3.62
C TYR A 265 17.38 9.31 -3.37
N PRO A 266 18.45 9.31 -4.19
CA PRO A 266 19.51 10.31 -4.08
C PRO A 266 18.99 11.74 -4.22
N VAL A 267 18.05 11.98 -5.15
CA VAL A 267 17.44 13.30 -5.36
C VAL A 267 16.69 13.78 -4.12
N LEU A 268 15.95 12.90 -3.44
CA LEU A 268 15.33 13.26 -2.16
C LEU A 268 16.40 13.60 -1.11
N GLY A 269 17.47 12.81 -1.02
CA GLY A 269 18.59 13.11 -0.12
C GLY A 269 19.26 14.45 -0.42
N ASP A 270 19.36 14.83 -1.70
CA ASP A 270 19.91 16.12 -2.13
C ASP A 270 19.00 17.29 -1.77
N VAL A 271 17.69 17.13 -1.92
CA VAL A 271 16.70 18.12 -1.45
C VAL A 271 16.84 18.33 0.05
N VAL A 272 16.84 17.24 0.84
CA VAL A 272 16.98 17.31 2.30
C VAL A 272 18.27 18.03 2.68
N ARG A 273 19.41 17.62 2.11
CA ARG A 273 20.72 18.24 2.40
C ARG A 273 20.77 19.73 2.06
N ARG A 274 20.08 20.14 0.99
CA ARG A 274 20.04 21.54 0.54
C ARG A 274 19.27 22.44 1.50
N VAL A 275 18.17 21.94 2.06
CA VAL A 275 17.25 22.78 2.86
C VAL A 275 17.41 22.65 4.36
N LEU A 276 18.05 21.59 4.84
CA LEU A 276 18.21 21.37 6.27
C LEU A 276 19.30 22.28 6.83
N THR A 277 19.04 22.92 7.97
CA THR A 277 20.06 23.66 8.71
C THR A 277 21.14 22.70 9.27
N PRO A 278 22.33 23.20 9.67
CA PRO A 278 23.40 22.35 10.21
C PRO A 278 22.97 21.49 11.42
N GLU A 279 22.09 22.02 12.26
CA GLU A 279 21.53 21.33 13.45
C GLU A 279 20.15 20.71 13.17
N GLY A 280 19.75 20.63 11.90
CA GLY A 280 18.42 20.19 11.54
C GLY A 280 18.26 18.67 11.56
N LEU A 281 17.02 18.21 11.71
CA LEU A 281 16.67 16.79 11.73
C LEU A 281 15.70 16.44 10.61
N ALA A 282 15.94 15.29 9.96
CA ALA A 282 15.06 14.77 8.94
C ALA A 282 14.44 13.43 9.38
N LEU A 283 13.14 13.26 9.14
CA LEU A 283 12.43 11.99 9.35
C LEU A 283 11.77 11.55 8.04
N VAL A 284 12.12 10.34 7.59
CA VAL A 284 11.47 9.67 6.46
C VAL A 284 10.80 8.40 6.97
N HIS A 285 9.48 8.31 6.79
CA HIS A 285 8.68 7.15 7.14
C HIS A 285 8.10 6.54 5.85
N SER A 286 8.41 5.28 5.59
CA SER A 286 8.05 4.57 4.36
C SER A 286 7.87 3.07 4.62
N ILE A 287 7.04 2.42 3.81
CA ILE A 287 6.93 0.96 3.73
C ILE A 287 8.22 0.37 3.13
N GLY A 288 8.77 -0.68 3.74
CA GLY A 288 10.03 -1.32 3.33
C GLY A 288 10.13 -2.79 3.66
#